data_AF-A0A959T4N2-F1
#
_entry.id   AF-A0A959T4N2-F1
#
_cell.length_a   1.000
_cell.length_b   1.000
_cell.length_c   1.000
_cell.angle_alpha   90.00
_cell.angle_beta   90.00
_cell.angle_gamma   90.00
#
_symmetry.space_group_name_H-M   'P 1'
#
loop_
_entity.id
_entity.type
_entity.pdbx_description
1 polymer ?
#
loop_
_entity_poly.entity_id
_entity_poly.type
_entity_poly.pdbx_seq_one_letter_code
_entity_poly.pdbx_strand_id
1 'polypeptide(L)'
;MARLTQQDRPRRSGPRAGKEILLCLLVWALPFLANGQAFEIFNGTELTCSGAFLDSGGQGGSGYGNNENYTYTLCPDNPGDAISVDMLTFDLSTAGPAPIDMLTVYDGNSTAAPVLGSYTGNSLQGQIVSATSSNGSGCLTFVFNSNSSGTGIFAGTISCYVPCTRPVAAVDIGFQPPALICPGETVNFDGSPSTSAPGTQLVSYVWDFADGTTLTTPTPQASHTFTAVGEHLVQLQVIDDNGCSSVNLTDVAVRVGTAPTFTGTQGDLVGCLGEPLCLDGVVVPTTWNELPEADFGDGVYLPDNVGDCFTSDLFFTQFAPGQTLTNINQLLTICLDIEHSFIGDLVISVTSPSGENVILHQQGGGSTFLGDANDLDNNINPVPGTCWTYCFSPTASNGTWVDNSQLGATPNVVNASQGASLAPGTYESVQS
;
A
#
# COMPACT_ATOMS: atom_id res chain seq x y z
N MET A 1 12.78 11.70 19.02
CA MET A 1 13.81 12.36 19.88
C MET A 1 14.36 13.57 19.15
N ALA A 2 14.11 14.78 19.65
CA ALA A 2 14.59 16.03 19.05
C ALA A 2 16.05 16.31 19.43
N ARG A 3 16.87 16.74 18.47
CA ARG A 3 18.21 17.28 18.72
C ARG A 3 18.44 18.56 17.92
N LEU A 4 18.42 19.68 18.65
CA LEU A 4 18.95 20.97 18.25
C LEU A 4 20.49 20.95 18.32
N THR A 5 21.15 21.49 17.30
CA THR A 5 22.55 21.95 17.41
C THR A 5 22.72 23.30 16.74
N GLN A 6 23.09 24.25 17.59
CA GLN A 6 23.54 25.61 17.31
C GLN A 6 25.06 25.57 17.05
N GLN A 7 25.57 26.29 16.03
CA GLN A 7 26.97 26.73 16.07
C GLN A 7 27.27 27.97 15.20
N ASP A 8 27.51 29.06 15.92
CA ASP A 8 28.46 30.18 15.76
C ASP A 8 28.84 30.81 14.41
N ARG A 9 28.65 32.14 14.39
CA ARG A 9 29.35 33.12 13.53
C ARG A 9 30.81 33.34 13.97
N PRO A 10 31.69 33.74 13.05
CA PRO A 10 32.80 34.62 13.36
C PRO A 10 32.61 36.06 12.82
N ARG A 11 33.43 36.94 13.39
CA ARG A 11 33.30 38.41 13.50
C ARG A 11 33.71 39.20 12.25
N ARG A 12 33.19 40.43 12.23
CA ARG A 12 33.55 41.59 11.39
C ARG A 12 35.05 41.91 11.37
N SER A 13 35.54 42.31 10.20
CA SER A 13 36.59 43.32 10.03
C SER A 13 36.11 44.34 8.98
N GLY A 14 36.28 45.64 9.27
CA GLY A 14 36.13 46.74 8.29
C GLY A 14 37.48 47.42 8.06
N PRO A 15 37.52 48.63 7.49
CA PRO A 15 37.07 49.01 6.15
C PRO A 15 38.27 49.51 5.31
N ARG A 16 38.19 49.44 3.98
CA ARG A 16 39.03 50.27 3.09
C ARG A 16 38.20 50.83 1.95
N ALA A 17 38.17 52.15 1.90
CA ALA A 17 37.62 52.93 0.82
C ALA A 17 38.51 52.80 -0.43
N GLY A 18 37.89 52.41 -1.54
CA GLY A 18 38.47 52.49 -2.88
C GLY A 18 37.36 52.91 -3.83
N LYS A 19 37.49 54.11 -4.39
CA LYS A 19 36.59 54.67 -5.41
C LYS A 19 36.58 53.74 -6.62
N GLU A 20 35.43 53.16 -6.94
CA GLU A 20 35.15 52.67 -8.28
C GLU A 20 33.86 53.28 -8.81
N ILE A 21 33.95 53.58 -10.10
CA ILE A 21 33.09 54.43 -10.90
C ILE A 21 31.73 53.76 -11.06
N LEU A 22 30.68 54.43 -10.60
CA LEU A 22 29.29 53.98 -10.75
C LEU A 22 28.88 54.08 -12.23
N LEU A 23 29.12 53.01 -12.99
CA LEU A 23 28.50 52.80 -14.29
C LEU A 23 27.07 52.32 -14.02
N CYS A 24 26.09 53.19 -14.21
CA CYS A 24 24.66 52.86 -14.13
C CYS A 24 24.31 51.90 -15.27
N LEU A 25 24.45 50.60 -15.05
CA LEU A 25 23.79 49.58 -15.86
C LEU A 25 22.32 49.54 -15.46
N LEU A 26 21.51 50.20 -16.28
CA LEU A 26 20.06 50.09 -16.28
C LEU A 26 19.72 48.66 -16.72
N VAL A 27 19.72 47.72 -15.79
CA VAL A 27 19.15 46.39 -16.01
C VAL A 27 17.64 46.62 -16.14
N TRP A 28 17.16 46.61 -17.37
CA TRP A 28 15.74 46.44 -17.64
C TRP A 28 15.34 45.10 -17.03
N ALA A 29 14.72 45.15 -15.86
CA ALA A 29 13.86 44.07 -15.39
C ALA A 29 12.66 44.04 -16.35
N LEU A 30 12.86 43.40 -17.50
CA LEU A 30 11.76 42.86 -18.28
C LEU A 30 11.00 41.94 -17.32
N PRO A 31 9.71 42.19 -17.04
CA PRO A 31 8.90 41.15 -16.44
C PRO A 31 8.95 39.99 -17.41
N PHE A 32 9.63 38.91 -17.04
CA PHE A 32 9.34 37.61 -17.62
C PHE A 32 7.88 37.35 -17.26
N LEU A 33 6.98 37.72 -18.17
CA LEU A 33 5.66 37.12 -18.24
C LEU A 33 5.93 35.65 -18.55
N ALA A 34 6.06 34.85 -17.50
CA ALA A 34 5.83 33.43 -17.60
C ALA A 34 4.37 33.29 -18.03
N ASN A 35 4.15 33.22 -19.35
CA ASN A 35 2.86 32.81 -19.88
C ASN A 35 2.72 31.35 -19.48
N GLY A 36 1.98 31.06 -18.41
CA GLY A 36 1.42 29.72 -18.27
C GLY A 36 0.55 29.49 -19.50
N GLN A 37 0.83 28.44 -20.26
CA GLN A 37 0.00 28.08 -21.40
C GLN A 37 -1.39 27.72 -20.89
N ALA A 38 -2.42 28.28 -21.53
CA ALA A 38 -3.82 27.98 -21.25
C ALA A 38 -4.36 27.12 -22.38
N PHE A 39 -5.07 26.06 -22.01
CA PHE A 39 -5.65 25.06 -22.89
C PHE A 39 -7.16 25.05 -22.68
N GLU A 40 -7.87 25.67 -23.61
CA GLU A 40 -9.33 25.68 -23.65
C GLU A 40 -9.84 24.33 -24.14
N ILE A 41 -10.92 23.82 -23.56
CA ILE A 41 -11.51 22.55 -23.98
C ILE A 41 -11.96 22.60 -25.45
N PHE A 42 -11.56 21.61 -26.24
CA PHE A 42 -12.00 21.44 -27.63
C PHE A 42 -12.08 19.97 -28.02
N ASN A 43 -12.62 19.68 -29.21
CA ASN A 43 -12.65 18.32 -29.75
C ASN A 43 -11.28 17.92 -30.32
N GLY A 44 -10.47 17.21 -29.54
CA GLY A 44 -9.14 16.77 -29.96
C GLY A 44 -8.23 16.37 -28.82
N THR A 45 -6.93 16.34 -29.10
CA THR A 45 -5.90 15.91 -28.15
C THR A 45 -4.79 16.94 -28.07
N GLU A 46 -4.31 17.21 -26.87
CA GLU A 46 -3.11 18.03 -26.63
C GLU A 46 -2.05 17.23 -25.87
N LEU A 47 -0.78 17.55 -26.14
CA LEU A 47 0.38 17.01 -25.46
C LEU A 47 0.99 18.09 -24.57
N THR A 48 0.83 17.95 -23.26
CA THR A 48 1.36 18.92 -22.30
C THR A 48 1.48 18.33 -20.90
N CYS A 49 2.54 18.70 -20.19
CA CYS A 49 2.70 18.39 -18.77
C CYS A 49 2.55 19.59 -17.83
N SER A 50 2.21 20.78 -18.36
CA SER A 50 1.98 21.97 -17.54
C SER A 50 1.05 22.97 -18.22
N GLY A 51 0.26 23.70 -17.43
CA GLY A 51 -0.61 24.75 -17.94
C GLY A 51 -1.92 24.87 -17.20
N ALA A 52 -2.82 25.69 -17.71
CA ALA A 52 -4.19 25.79 -17.22
C ALA A 52 -5.14 25.04 -18.15
N PHE A 53 -5.95 24.14 -17.61
CA PHE A 53 -7.10 23.54 -18.29
C PHE A 53 -8.31 24.45 -18.08
N LEU A 54 -8.92 24.93 -19.16
CA LEU A 54 -10.01 25.90 -19.11
C LEU A 54 -11.23 25.38 -19.87
N ASP A 55 -12.40 25.88 -19.49
CA ASP A 55 -13.60 25.75 -20.30
C ASP A 55 -13.52 26.54 -21.63
N SER A 56 -14.55 26.38 -22.46
CA SER A 56 -14.65 26.94 -23.81
C SER A 56 -14.74 28.47 -23.86
N GLY A 57 -15.03 29.12 -22.72
CA GLY A 57 -15.06 30.58 -22.59
C GLY A 57 -13.66 31.20 -22.47
N GLY A 58 -12.65 30.38 -22.18
CA GLY A 58 -11.25 30.80 -22.17
C GLY A 58 -10.83 31.66 -20.98
N GLN A 59 -9.56 32.10 -21.00
CA GLN A 59 -8.97 32.80 -19.86
C GLN A 59 -9.63 34.17 -19.63
N GLY A 60 -10.26 34.35 -18.46
CA GLY A 60 -10.98 35.57 -18.11
C GLY A 60 -12.32 35.73 -18.85
N GLY A 61 -12.80 34.68 -19.51
CA GLY A 61 -14.13 34.61 -20.11
C GLY A 61 -15.24 34.45 -19.07
N SER A 62 -16.48 34.44 -19.55
CA SER A 62 -17.67 34.25 -18.73
C SER A 62 -17.97 32.79 -18.36
N GLY A 63 -17.10 31.85 -18.76
CA GLY A 63 -17.32 30.41 -18.67
C GLY A 63 -17.93 29.82 -19.94
N TYR A 64 -18.35 28.55 -19.87
CA TYR A 64 -18.83 27.79 -21.02
C TYR A 64 -20.24 28.21 -21.49
N GLY A 65 -20.58 27.92 -22.75
CA GLY A 65 -21.89 28.20 -23.35
C GLY A 65 -22.89 27.04 -23.28
N ASN A 66 -24.17 27.33 -23.60
CA ASN A 66 -25.22 26.31 -23.71
C ASN A 66 -25.06 25.47 -24.99
N ASN A 67 -25.45 24.20 -24.94
CA ASN A 67 -25.45 23.23 -26.05
C ASN A 67 -24.04 22.89 -26.58
N GLU A 68 -23.06 22.86 -25.69
CA GLU A 68 -21.70 22.47 -26.02
C GLU A 68 -21.50 20.98 -25.84
N ASN A 69 -20.65 20.40 -26.69
CA ASN A 69 -20.26 19.00 -26.64
C ASN A 69 -18.81 18.87 -27.08
N TYR A 70 -17.94 18.59 -26.11
CA TYR A 70 -16.51 18.45 -26.31
C TYR A 70 -16.00 17.11 -25.77
N THR A 71 -15.18 16.44 -26.57
CA THR A 71 -14.32 15.34 -26.16
C THR A 71 -12.88 15.79 -26.29
N TYR A 72 -12.25 16.06 -25.15
CA TYR A 72 -10.91 16.63 -25.06
C TYR A 72 -9.97 15.69 -24.34
N THR A 73 -8.85 15.34 -24.97
CA THR A 73 -7.86 14.44 -24.39
C THR A 73 -6.58 15.19 -24.06
N LEU A 74 -6.16 15.13 -22.81
CA LEU A 74 -4.85 15.57 -22.37
C LEU A 74 -3.93 14.36 -22.28
N CYS A 75 -2.79 14.43 -22.95
CA CYS A 75 -1.74 13.42 -22.89
C CYS A 75 -0.43 14.05 -22.42
N PRO A 76 0.41 13.30 -21.70
CA PRO A 76 1.71 13.80 -21.27
C PRO A 76 2.61 14.09 -22.48
N ASP A 77 3.43 15.14 -22.40
CA ASP A 77 4.41 15.46 -23.44
C ASP A 77 5.68 14.59 -23.37
N ASN A 78 5.94 13.96 -22.21
CA ASN A 78 6.98 12.96 -22.03
C ASN A 78 6.37 11.55 -21.99
N PRO A 79 6.85 10.60 -22.82
CA PRO A 79 6.41 9.22 -22.77
C PRO A 79 6.69 8.57 -21.40
N GLY A 80 5.67 7.96 -20.80
CA GLY A 80 5.76 7.27 -19.50
C GLY A 80 5.19 8.05 -18.32
N ASP A 81 5.00 9.36 -18.47
CA ASP A 81 4.31 10.18 -17.48
C ASP A 81 2.79 9.94 -17.51
N ALA A 82 2.08 10.49 -16.53
CA ALA A 82 0.63 10.54 -16.47
C ALA A 82 0.13 11.95 -16.14
N ILE A 83 -1.01 12.31 -16.73
CA ILE A 83 -1.69 13.58 -16.50
C ILE A 83 -2.36 13.58 -15.12
N SER A 84 -2.21 14.71 -14.43
CA SER A 84 -2.94 15.07 -13.23
C SER A 84 -3.46 16.50 -13.36
N VAL A 85 -4.75 16.70 -13.09
CA VAL A 85 -5.41 18.00 -13.17
C VAL A 85 -6.01 18.34 -11.82
N ASP A 86 -5.55 19.45 -11.23
CA ASP A 86 -6.14 20.03 -10.02
C ASP A 86 -7.23 21.04 -10.41
N MET A 87 -8.47 20.73 -10.10
CA MET A 87 -9.64 21.51 -10.50
C MET A 87 -9.88 22.65 -9.52
N LEU A 88 -9.25 23.79 -9.78
CA LEU A 88 -9.32 24.98 -8.91
C LEU A 88 -10.71 25.62 -8.85
N THR A 89 -11.41 25.66 -9.98
CA THR A 89 -12.76 26.19 -10.09
C THR A 89 -13.58 25.18 -10.88
N PHE A 90 -14.74 24.81 -10.35
CA PHE A 90 -15.66 23.91 -11.01
C PHE A 90 -17.07 24.23 -10.52
N ASP A 91 -17.87 24.83 -11.38
CA ASP A 91 -19.26 25.17 -11.11
C ASP A 91 -20.05 24.99 -12.39
N LEU A 92 -20.61 23.79 -12.58
CA LEU A 92 -21.49 23.48 -13.71
C LEU A 92 -22.95 23.74 -13.33
N SER A 93 -23.73 24.31 -14.26
CA SER A 93 -25.16 24.53 -14.09
C SER A 93 -25.91 23.21 -13.88
N THR A 94 -26.71 23.16 -12.83
CA THR A 94 -27.67 22.08 -12.56
C THR A 94 -29.08 22.45 -13.01
N ALA A 95 -29.24 23.58 -13.70
CA ALA A 95 -30.52 24.05 -14.21
C ALA A 95 -30.86 23.42 -15.57
N GLY A 96 -32.15 23.47 -15.92
CA GLY A 96 -32.61 23.04 -17.24
C GLY A 96 -33.01 21.56 -17.35
N PRO A 97 -33.37 21.12 -18.56
CA PRO A 97 -33.78 19.73 -18.81
C PRO A 97 -32.59 18.77 -18.73
N ALA A 98 -32.85 17.54 -18.28
CA ALA A 98 -31.86 16.47 -18.30
C ALA A 98 -31.48 16.06 -19.74
N PRO A 99 -30.23 15.62 -19.99
CA PRO A 99 -29.13 15.60 -19.04
C PRO A 99 -28.68 17.01 -18.67
N ILE A 100 -28.42 17.24 -17.38
CA ILE A 100 -27.84 18.51 -16.89
C ILE A 100 -26.37 18.60 -17.30
N ASP A 101 -25.78 19.78 -17.15
CA ASP A 101 -24.39 20.01 -17.56
C ASP A 101 -23.45 19.08 -16.79
N MET A 102 -22.60 18.38 -17.53
CA MET A 102 -21.82 17.28 -16.99
C MET A 102 -20.45 17.19 -17.65
N LEU A 103 -19.42 16.99 -16.81
CA LEU A 103 -18.07 16.63 -17.22
C LEU A 103 -17.80 15.20 -16.79
N THR A 104 -17.58 14.30 -17.75
CA THR A 104 -17.16 12.91 -17.49
C THR A 104 -15.67 12.77 -17.77
N VAL A 105 -14.94 12.17 -16.85
CA VAL A 105 -13.50 11.94 -16.97
C VAL A 105 -13.24 10.45 -17.19
N TYR A 106 -12.47 10.14 -18.21
CA TYR A 106 -12.07 8.78 -18.61
C TYR A 106 -10.57 8.59 -18.39
N ASP A 107 -10.20 7.44 -17.83
CA ASP A 107 -8.83 7.04 -17.52
C ASP A 107 -8.10 6.47 -18.74
N GLY A 108 -7.93 7.30 -19.76
CA GLY A 108 -7.21 6.92 -20.98
C GLY A 108 -7.34 7.95 -22.09
N ASN A 109 -6.77 7.61 -23.25
CA ASN A 109 -6.72 8.47 -24.42
C ASN A 109 -8.02 8.52 -25.26
N SER A 110 -9.11 7.91 -24.79
CA SER A 110 -10.40 7.92 -25.48
C SER A 110 -11.55 7.55 -24.53
N THR A 111 -12.78 7.69 -25.02
CA THR A 111 -14.02 7.28 -24.32
C THR A 111 -14.24 5.77 -24.23
N ALA A 112 -13.35 4.96 -24.83
CA ALA A 112 -13.32 3.52 -24.64
C ALA A 112 -12.64 3.09 -23.33
N ALA A 113 -11.95 4.02 -22.66
CA ALA A 113 -11.27 3.77 -21.39
C ALA A 113 -12.27 3.70 -20.21
N PRO A 114 -11.85 3.17 -19.04
CA PRO A 114 -12.67 3.20 -17.82
C PRO A 114 -13.05 4.63 -17.42
N VAL A 115 -14.26 4.81 -16.88
CA VAL A 115 -14.71 6.11 -16.35
C VAL A 115 -14.18 6.30 -14.93
N LEU A 116 -13.51 7.42 -14.67
CA LEU A 116 -13.11 7.83 -13.31
C LEU A 116 -14.27 8.47 -12.55
N GLY A 117 -15.12 9.22 -13.25
CA GLY A 117 -16.32 9.81 -12.67
C GLY A 117 -17.04 10.76 -13.62
N SER A 118 -18.26 11.11 -13.23
CA SER A 118 -19.10 12.11 -13.91
C SER A 118 -19.51 13.18 -12.89
N TYR A 119 -19.26 14.44 -13.25
CA TYR A 119 -19.31 15.56 -12.31
C TYR A 119 -20.25 16.65 -12.84
N THR A 120 -20.95 17.32 -11.92
CA THR A 120 -21.90 18.42 -12.16
C THR A 120 -21.96 19.32 -10.93
N GLY A 121 -22.57 20.50 -11.02
CA GLY A 121 -22.53 21.46 -9.91
C GLY A 121 -21.10 21.80 -9.54
N ASN A 122 -20.80 21.76 -8.25
CA ASN A 122 -19.47 22.00 -7.68
C ASN A 122 -18.75 20.71 -7.26
N SER A 123 -19.19 19.54 -7.71
CA SER A 123 -18.73 18.26 -7.16
C SER A 123 -17.24 17.95 -7.40
N LEU A 124 -16.60 18.62 -8.35
CA LEU A 124 -15.18 18.47 -8.65
C LEU A 124 -14.33 19.68 -8.21
N GLN A 125 -14.91 20.65 -7.49
CA GLN A 125 -14.17 21.82 -7.06
C GLN A 125 -13.14 21.48 -5.97
N GLY A 126 -11.88 21.88 -6.18
CA GLY A 126 -10.75 21.60 -5.31
C GLY A 126 -10.31 20.15 -5.29
N GLN A 127 -10.77 19.34 -6.25
CA GLN A 127 -10.41 17.93 -6.39
C GLN A 127 -9.34 17.74 -7.45
N ILE A 128 -8.51 16.72 -7.26
CA ILE A 128 -7.50 16.31 -8.23
C ILE A 128 -8.01 15.09 -8.97
N VAL A 129 -7.94 15.12 -10.31
CA VAL A 129 -8.18 13.96 -11.17
C VAL A 129 -6.87 13.57 -11.85
N SER A 130 -6.47 12.31 -11.69
CA SER A 130 -5.20 11.81 -12.21
C SER A 130 -5.41 10.51 -12.98
N ALA A 131 -4.66 10.32 -14.07
CA ALA A 131 -4.63 9.04 -14.78
C ALA A 131 -4.07 7.95 -13.86
N THR A 132 -4.69 6.78 -13.77
CA THR A 132 -4.27 5.74 -12.80
C THR A 132 -3.03 4.99 -13.25
N SER A 133 -2.42 4.20 -12.36
CA SER A 133 -1.29 3.32 -12.72
C SER A 133 -1.66 2.22 -13.71
N SER A 134 -2.95 1.92 -13.90
CA SER A 134 -3.43 0.95 -14.89
C SER A 134 -3.55 1.53 -16.30
N ASN A 135 -3.52 2.86 -16.41
CA ASN A 135 -3.62 3.58 -17.67
C ASN A 135 -2.25 3.67 -18.34
N GLY A 136 -1.94 2.69 -19.19
CA GLY A 136 -0.69 2.65 -19.95
C GLY A 136 -0.49 3.79 -20.96
N SER A 137 -1.50 4.64 -21.21
CA SER A 137 -1.35 5.83 -22.05
C SER A 137 -0.94 7.08 -21.28
N GLY A 138 -1.16 7.11 -19.96
CA GLY A 138 -0.96 8.31 -19.12
C GLY A 138 -1.92 9.46 -19.41
N CYS A 139 -2.83 9.32 -20.38
CA CYS A 139 -3.74 10.38 -20.81
C CYS A 139 -5.04 10.40 -20.00
N LEU A 140 -5.66 11.57 -19.87
CA LEU A 140 -7.04 11.72 -19.41
C LEU A 140 -7.92 12.23 -20.55
N THR A 141 -9.11 11.65 -20.72
CA THR A 141 -10.11 12.14 -21.68
C THR A 141 -11.31 12.73 -20.95
N PHE A 142 -11.60 13.98 -21.26
CA PHE A 142 -12.67 14.79 -20.70
C PHE A 142 -13.81 14.89 -21.70
N VAL A 143 -15.02 14.46 -21.31
CA VAL A 143 -16.23 14.60 -22.12
C VAL A 143 -17.15 15.59 -21.43
N PHE A 144 -17.25 16.79 -22.00
CA PHE A 144 -18.11 17.85 -21.50
C PHE A 144 -19.37 17.98 -22.35
N ASN A 145 -20.53 18.01 -21.70
CA ASN A 145 -21.81 18.31 -22.35
C ASN A 145 -22.56 19.36 -21.54
N SER A 146 -23.00 20.43 -22.18
CA SER A 146 -23.94 21.40 -21.60
C SER A 146 -25.29 21.34 -22.28
N ASN A 147 -26.35 21.53 -21.50
CA ASN A 147 -27.72 21.55 -22.00
C ASN A 147 -28.07 22.94 -22.57
N SER A 148 -29.36 23.16 -22.83
CA SER A 148 -29.83 24.42 -23.41
C SER A 148 -30.06 25.55 -22.40
N SER A 149 -29.68 25.38 -21.13
CA SER A 149 -30.08 26.23 -20.01
C SER A 149 -29.07 26.27 -18.86
N GLY A 150 -28.49 27.46 -18.69
CA GLY A 150 -27.60 27.75 -17.58
C GLY A 150 -26.16 27.50 -17.99
N THR A 151 -25.28 28.36 -17.49
CA THR A 151 -23.86 28.35 -17.80
C THR A 151 -23.10 28.37 -16.50
N GLY A 152 -21.85 27.97 -16.57
CA GLY A 152 -20.97 27.86 -15.44
C GLY A 152 -19.53 28.07 -15.85
N ILE A 153 -18.60 27.75 -14.97
CA ILE A 153 -17.17 27.95 -15.22
C ILE A 153 -16.39 26.78 -14.65
N PHE A 154 -15.37 26.33 -15.38
CA PHE A 154 -14.38 25.44 -14.81
C PHE A 154 -12.97 25.78 -15.28
N ALA A 155 -12.03 25.64 -14.36
CA ALA A 155 -10.61 25.83 -14.60
C ALA A 155 -9.80 24.96 -13.65
N GLY A 156 -8.71 24.39 -14.15
CA GLY A 156 -7.77 23.60 -13.37
C GLY A 156 -6.33 23.82 -13.82
N THR A 157 -5.39 23.29 -13.06
CA THR A 157 -3.96 23.28 -13.42
C THR A 157 -3.54 21.89 -13.81
N ILE A 158 -2.88 21.79 -14.97
CA ILE A 158 -2.32 20.56 -15.52
C ILE A 158 -0.93 20.36 -14.95
N SER A 159 -0.65 19.14 -14.54
CA SER A 159 0.67 18.65 -14.15
C SER A 159 0.87 17.23 -14.67
N CYS A 160 2.12 16.82 -14.87
CA CYS A 160 2.46 15.42 -15.04
C CYS A 160 3.12 14.86 -13.79
N TYR A 161 2.94 13.56 -13.61
CA TYR A 161 3.67 12.78 -12.62
C TYR A 161 4.01 11.43 -13.23
N VAL A 162 5.07 10.78 -12.75
CA VAL A 162 5.38 9.42 -13.18
C VAL A 162 4.47 8.46 -12.39
N PRO A 163 3.61 7.65 -13.04
CA PRO A 163 2.83 6.63 -12.35
C PRO A 163 3.76 5.70 -11.62
N CYS A 164 3.46 5.43 -10.36
CA CYS A 164 4.26 4.51 -9.55
C CYS A 164 3.99 3.07 -9.97
N THR A 165 4.58 2.63 -11.08
CA THR A 165 4.63 1.22 -11.45
C THR A 165 5.65 0.57 -10.55
N ARG A 166 5.17 -0.14 -9.53
CA ARG A 166 6.02 -0.67 -8.48
C ARG A 166 7.10 -1.59 -9.07
N PRO A 167 8.37 -1.42 -8.66
CA PRO A 167 9.41 -2.37 -9.03
C PRO A 167 9.13 -3.74 -8.41
N VAL A 168 9.67 -4.79 -9.03
CA VAL A 168 9.57 -6.17 -8.54
C VAL A 168 10.92 -6.57 -7.97
N ALA A 169 10.96 -6.81 -6.66
CA ALA A 169 12.14 -7.31 -5.98
C ALA A 169 12.35 -8.80 -6.29
N ALA A 170 13.58 -9.18 -6.58
CA ALA A 170 14.00 -10.57 -6.76
C ALA A 170 15.44 -10.75 -6.30
N VAL A 171 15.71 -11.89 -5.66
CA VAL A 171 16.99 -12.18 -5.00
C VAL A 171 17.51 -13.53 -5.48
N ASP A 172 18.79 -13.57 -5.81
CA ASP A 172 19.57 -14.79 -6.03
C ASP A 172 20.63 -14.92 -4.93
N ILE A 173 20.77 -16.13 -4.38
CA ILE A 173 21.81 -16.47 -3.38
C ILE A 173 22.85 -17.44 -3.93
N GLY A 174 22.79 -17.75 -5.23
CA GLY A 174 23.72 -18.63 -5.93
C GLY A 174 23.39 -20.13 -5.79
N PHE A 175 22.32 -20.48 -5.09
CA PHE A 175 21.80 -21.84 -4.93
C PHE A 175 20.30 -21.80 -4.65
N GLN A 176 19.63 -22.96 -4.75
CA GLN A 176 18.18 -23.05 -4.49
C GLN A 176 17.90 -22.89 -2.99
N PRO A 177 17.07 -21.93 -2.57
CA PRO A 177 16.61 -21.83 -1.19
C PRO A 177 15.92 -23.13 -0.71
N PRO A 178 15.99 -23.47 0.58
CA PRO A 178 16.61 -22.70 1.65
C PRO A 178 18.14 -22.81 1.69
N ALA A 179 18.83 -21.75 2.12
CA ALA A 179 20.24 -21.83 2.52
C ALA A 179 20.36 -22.64 3.81
N LEU A 180 21.13 -23.73 3.79
CA LEU A 180 21.39 -24.52 4.99
C LEU A 180 22.77 -24.17 5.52
N ILE A 181 22.84 -23.47 6.65
CA ILE A 181 24.09 -22.92 7.18
C ILE A 181 24.29 -23.22 8.68
N CYS A 182 25.53 -23.12 9.13
CA CYS A 182 25.88 -23.15 10.56
C CYS A 182 25.83 -21.75 11.18
N PRO A 183 25.66 -21.63 12.51
CA PRO A 183 25.74 -20.35 13.19
C PRO A 183 27.10 -19.69 12.96
N GLY A 184 27.08 -18.41 12.56
CA GLY A 184 28.26 -17.62 12.23
C GLY A 184 28.69 -17.70 10.76
N GLU A 185 27.99 -18.45 9.92
CA GLU A 185 28.23 -18.45 8.47
C GLU A 185 27.61 -17.22 7.80
N THR A 186 28.22 -16.82 6.69
CA THR A 186 27.82 -15.66 5.90
C THR A 186 27.14 -16.11 4.61
N VAL A 187 26.01 -15.51 4.29
CA VAL A 187 25.31 -15.68 3.01
C VAL A 187 25.47 -14.39 2.21
N ASN A 188 25.74 -14.54 0.91
CA ASN A 188 25.76 -13.43 -0.04
C ASN A 188 24.43 -13.39 -0.78
N PHE A 189 23.89 -12.19 -0.98
CA PHE A 189 22.62 -11.94 -1.65
C PHE A 189 22.85 -11.03 -2.86
N ASP A 190 22.24 -11.38 -3.98
CA ASP A 190 22.24 -10.62 -5.22
C ASP A 190 20.82 -10.23 -5.63
N GLY A 191 20.50 -8.94 -5.51
CA GLY A 191 19.24 -8.34 -5.94
C GLY A 191 19.21 -7.96 -7.43
N SER A 192 20.24 -8.29 -8.22
CA SER A 192 20.33 -7.94 -9.65
C SER A 192 19.19 -8.48 -10.53
N PRO A 193 18.49 -9.58 -10.19
CA PRO A 193 17.30 -10.01 -10.91
C PRO A 193 16.07 -9.10 -10.72
N SER A 194 16.11 -8.14 -9.78
CA SER A 194 15.02 -7.18 -9.55
C SER A 194 14.78 -6.29 -10.78
N THR A 195 13.53 -5.91 -11.01
CA THR A 195 13.14 -5.11 -12.18
C THR A 195 12.45 -3.81 -11.77
N SER A 196 12.67 -2.75 -12.56
CA SER A 196 12.01 -1.45 -12.43
C SER A 196 11.11 -1.18 -13.64
N ALA A 197 10.27 -0.16 -13.52
CA ALA A 197 9.42 0.27 -14.62
C ALA A 197 10.24 0.80 -15.82
N PRO A 198 9.75 0.69 -17.05
CA PRO A 198 10.42 1.28 -18.21
C PRO A 198 10.74 2.76 -18.00
N GLY A 199 11.99 3.16 -18.24
CA GLY A 199 12.44 4.55 -18.05
C GLY A 199 12.90 4.91 -16.63
N THR A 200 12.87 3.96 -15.69
CA THR A 200 13.32 4.13 -14.30
C THR A 200 14.47 3.18 -13.98
N GLN A 201 15.23 3.47 -12.93
CA GLN A 201 16.33 2.61 -12.45
C GLN A 201 16.27 2.42 -10.93
N LEU A 202 16.65 1.24 -10.46
CA LEU A 202 16.77 0.96 -9.03
C LEU A 202 17.97 1.70 -8.43
N VAL A 203 17.74 2.46 -7.36
CA VAL A 203 18.76 3.28 -6.68
C VAL A 203 18.99 2.90 -5.23
N SER A 204 18.11 2.11 -4.63
CA SER A 204 18.25 1.66 -3.25
C SER A 204 17.68 0.25 -3.06
N TYR A 205 18.41 -0.57 -2.31
CA TYR A 205 18.09 -1.94 -1.94
C TYR A 205 18.09 -2.03 -0.42
N VAL A 206 16.93 -2.26 0.18
CA VAL A 206 16.72 -2.38 1.62
C VAL A 206 16.53 -3.86 1.93
N TRP A 207 17.51 -4.45 2.58
CA TRP A 207 17.54 -5.84 3.02
C TRP A 207 17.06 -5.93 4.46
N ASP A 208 16.11 -6.83 4.72
CA ASP A 208 15.73 -7.26 6.05
C ASP A 208 16.10 -8.73 6.20
N PHE A 209 16.97 -9.04 7.16
CA PHE A 209 17.47 -10.39 7.36
C PHE A 209 16.62 -11.21 8.34
N ALA A 210 15.49 -10.68 8.82
CA ALA A 210 14.60 -11.36 9.76
C ALA A 210 15.31 -11.84 11.04
N ASP A 211 16.32 -11.09 11.48
CA ASP A 211 17.01 -11.27 12.77
C ASP A 211 17.06 -9.97 13.59
N GLY A 212 16.23 -8.99 13.19
CA GLY A 212 16.19 -7.64 13.74
C GLY A 212 17.23 -6.69 13.13
N THR A 213 18.02 -7.15 12.16
CA THR A 213 18.96 -6.30 11.42
C THR A 213 18.48 -6.01 10.00
N THR A 214 18.73 -4.78 9.55
CA THR A 214 18.48 -4.34 8.18
C THR A 214 19.72 -3.70 7.60
N LEU A 215 19.86 -3.77 6.28
CA LEU A 215 20.98 -3.17 5.54
C LEU A 215 20.44 -2.45 4.31
N THR A 216 20.84 -1.20 4.12
CA THR A 216 20.53 -0.45 2.89
C THR A 216 21.77 -0.31 2.03
N THR A 217 21.69 -0.75 0.78
CA THR A 217 22.79 -0.65 -0.20
C THR A 217 22.36 0.13 -1.44
N PRO A 218 23.25 0.95 -2.05
CA PRO A 218 22.99 1.59 -3.34
C PRO A 218 23.19 0.64 -4.53
N THR A 219 23.70 -0.56 -4.27
CA THR A 219 23.96 -1.62 -5.26
C THR A 219 23.20 -2.89 -4.88
N PRO A 220 22.94 -3.81 -5.82
CA PRO A 220 22.16 -5.03 -5.55
C PRO A 220 22.89 -6.07 -4.68
N GLN A 221 24.09 -5.79 -4.17
CA GLN A 221 24.93 -6.78 -3.52
C GLN A 221 24.91 -6.57 -2.01
N ALA A 222 24.60 -7.62 -1.26
CA ALA A 222 24.64 -7.63 0.19
C ALA A 222 25.26 -8.93 0.72
N SER A 223 25.77 -8.89 1.95
CA SER A 223 26.17 -10.09 2.68
C SER A 223 25.78 -9.94 4.14
N HIS A 224 25.41 -11.06 4.76
CA HIS A 224 24.99 -11.09 6.16
C HIS A 224 25.44 -12.35 6.87
N THR A 225 25.80 -12.21 8.15
CA THR A 225 26.26 -13.31 9.00
C THR A 225 25.18 -13.66 10.01
N PHE A 226 24.63 -14.87 9.91
CA PHE A 226 23.54 -15.31 10.79
C PHE A 226 24.09 -16.02 12.02
N THR A 227 23.68 -15.59 13.22
CA THR A 227 24.16 -16.18 14.49
C THR A 227 23.05 -16.84 15.30
N ALA A 228 21.82 -16.35 15.18
CA ALA A 228 20.64 -16.99 15.76
C ALA A 228 20.34 -18.29 15.01
N VAL A 229 19.98 -19.34 15.74
CA VAL A 229 19.50 -20.59 15.17
C VAL A 229 18.02 -20.44 14.81
N GLY A 230 17.58 -21.07 13.72
CA GLY A 230 16.20 -20.97 13.23
C GLY A 230 16.13 -20.72 11.73
N GLU A 231 14.92 -20.47 11.23
CA GLU A 231 14.72 -19.93 9.88
C GLU A 231 14.72 -18.41 9.94
N HIS A 232 15.28 -17.81 8.90
CA HIS A 232 15.25 -16.38 8.64
C HIS A 232 14.72 -16.19 7.23
N LEU A 233 13.61 -15.47 7.10
CA LEU A 233 13.00 -15.13 5.80
C LEU A 233 13.51 -13.77 5.35
N VAL A 234 14.57 -13.78 4.56
CA VAL A 234 15.19 -12.55 4.09
C VAL A 234 14.28 -11.86 3.07
N GLN A 235 13.99 -10.59 3.33
CA GLN A 235 13.23 -9.72 2.43
C GLN A 235 14.13 -8.70 1.76
N LEU A 236 13.84 -8.40 0.49
CA LEU A 236 14.40 -7.28 -0.23
C LEU A 236 13.28 -6.32 -0.64
N GLN A 237 13.38 -5.07 -0.21
CA GLN A 237 12.64 -3.95 -0.80
C GLN A 237 13.57 -3.16 -1.73
N VAL A 238 13.16 -2.97 -2.97
CA VAL A 238 13.87 -2.13 -3.94
C VAL A 238 13.12 -0.82 -4.16
N ILE A 239 13.88 0.25 -4.35
CA ILE A 239 13.36 1.61 -4.57
C ILE A 239 14.01 2.17 -5.83
N ASP A 240 13.19 2.71 -6.73
CA ASP A 240 13.66 3.36 -7.96
C ASP A 240 14.00 4.85 -7.77
N ASP A 241 14.53 5.47 -8.82
CA ASP A 241 14.92 6.89 -8.86
C ASP A 241 13.74 7.87 -8.79
N ASN A 242 12.51 7.37 -8.90
CA ASN A 242 11.28 8.12 -8.71
C ASN A 242 10.68 7.95 -7.30
N GLY A 243 11.34 7.18 -6.43
CA GLY A 243 10.91 6.95 -5.05
C GLY A 243 9.83 5.87 -4.91
N CYS A 244 9.60 5.05 -5.95
CA CYS A 244 8.67 3.94 -5.91
C CYS A 244 9.29 2.70 -5.29
N SER A 245 8.64 2.19 -4.24
CA SER A 245 9.09 0.99 -3.53
C SER A 245 8.34 -0.27 -3.98
N SER A 246 9.06 -1.38 -4.05
CA SER A 246 8.47 -2.71 -4.18
C SER A 246 7.65 -3.08 -2.94
N VAL A 247 6.64 -3.91 -3.15
CA VAL A 247 5.76 -4.46 -2.09
C VAL A 247 5.64 -5.97 -2.16
N ASN A 248 6.20 -6.60 -3.19
CA ASN A 248 6.25 -8.06 -3.25
C ASN A 248 7.26 -8.57 -2.21
N LEU A 249 6.97 -9.74 -1.67
CA LEU A 249 7.87 -10.46 -0.77
C LEU A 249 8.83 -11.32 -1.60
N THR A 250 10.08 -11.43 -1.16
CA THR A 250 11.10 -12.28 -1.80
C THR A 250 11.30 -13.60 -1.09
N ASP A 251 11.04 -13.66 0.21
CA ASP A 251 11.00 -14.87 1.04
C ASP A 251 12.19 -15.82 0.84
N VAL A 252 13.39 -15.26 0.90
CA VAL A 252 14.61 -16.07 0.78
C VAL A 252 14.87 -16.76 2.11
N ALA A 253 14.51 -18.04 2.19
CA ALA A 253 14.69 -18.83 3.40
C ALA A 253 16.17 -19.15 3.66
N VAL A 254 16.65 -18.79 4.86
CA VAL A 254 17.95 -19.17 5.41
C VAL A 254 17.72 -19.95 6.70
N ARG A 255 18.14 -21.20 6.74
CA ARG A 255 17.99 -22.10 7.89
C ARG A 255 19.34 -22.30 8.57
N VAL A 256 19.46 -21.72 9.75
CA VAL A 256 20.64 -21.83 10.61
C VAL A 256 20.45 -23.02 11.53
N GLY A 257 21.21 -24.09 11.26
CA GLY A 257 21.14 -25.34 12.01
C GLY A 257 21.64 -25.21 13.44
N THR A 258 21.11 -26.01 14.35
CA THR A 258 21.72 -26.20 15.67
C THR A 258 22.97 -27.06 15.55
N ALA A 259 23.99 -26.80 16.37
CA ALA A 259 25.15 -27.68 16.45
C ALA A 259 24.71 -29.11 16.77
N PRO A 260 25.04 -30.12 15.93
CA PRO A 260 24.62 -31.49 16.18
C PRO A 260 25.29 -32.01 17.45
N THR A 261 24.51 -32.61 18.34
CA THR A 261 25.06 -33.32 19.49
C THR A 261 25.21 -34.79 19.16
N PHE A 262 26.41 -35.33 19.36
CA PHE A 262 26.71 -36.74 19.20
C PHE A 262 26.54 -37.55 20.50
N THR A 263 25.86 -36.98 21.49
CA THR A 263 25.60 -37.62 22.78
C THR A 263 24.88 -38.95 22.57
N GLY A 264 25.46 -40.04 23.06
CA GLY A 264 24.93 -41.39 22.86
C GLY A 264 25.64 -42.19 21.76
N THR A 265 26.58 -41.58 21.04
CA THR A 265 27.49 -42.31 20.13
C THR A 265 28.26 -43.37 20.92
N GLN A 266 28.16 -44.61 20.47
CA GLN A 266 28.72 -45.79 21.13
C GLN A 266 29.53 -46.62 20.13
N GLY A 267 30.24 -47.63 20.61
CA GLY A 267 31.04 -48.52 19.77
C GLY A 267 32.34 -48.94 20.43
N ASP A 268 33.15 -49.67 19.67
CA ASP A 268 34.41 -50.22 20.16
C ASP A 268 35.49 -49.13 20.14
N LEU A 269 35.87 -48.62 21.32
CA LEU A 269 36.91 -47.59 21.49
C LEU A 269 38.32 -48.17 21.64
N VAL A 270 38.44 -49.50 21.69
CA VAL A 270 39.70 -50.22 21.84
C VAL A 270 39.73 -51.36 20.84
N GLY A 271 40.81 -51.42 20.05
CA GLY A 271 40.98 -52.43 19.01
C GLY A 271 42.44 -52.84 18.81
N CYS A 272 42.62 -54.01 18.21
CA CYS A 272 43.92 -54.48 17.75
C CYS A 272 44.34 -53.77 16.46
N LEU A 273 45.66 -53.66 16.23
CA LEU A 273 46.20 -53.08 15.01
C LEU A 273 45.71 -53.86 13.78
N GLY A 274 44.98 -53.19 12.89
CA GLY A 274 44.46 -53.76 11.64
C GLY A 274 43.02 -54.27 11.70
N GLU A 275 42.36 -54.22 12.86
CA GLU A 275 40.94 -54.57 12.94
C GLU A 275 40.02 -53.37 12.66
N PRO A 276 38.92 -53.57 11.91
CA PRO A 276 37.88 -52.56 11.79
C PRO A 276 37.11 -52.44 13.10
N LEU A 277 36.98 -51.21 13.61
CA LEU A 277 36.13 -50.90 14.77
C LEU A 277 34.80 -50.34 14.30
N CYS A 278 33.72 -50.83 14.90
CA CYS A 278 32.37 -50.36 14.62
C CYS A 278 32.03 -49.22 15.59
N LEU A 279 31.69 -48.06 15.03
CA LEU A 279 31.11 -46.93 15.75
C LEU A 279 29.66 -46.78 15.32
N ASP A 280 28.78 -46.59 16.29
CA ASP A 280 27.37 -46.29 16.10
C ASP A 280 27.12 -44.83 16.50
N GLY A 281 27.02 -43.97 15.49
CA GLY A 281 26.83 -42.53 15.66
C GLY A 281 25.37 -42.20 15.94
N VAL A 282 25.11 -41.53 17.06
CA VAL A 282 23.77 -41.00 17.37
C VAL A 282 23.76 -39.51 17.09
N VAL A 283 22.85 -39.06 16.23
CA VAL A 283 22.59 -37.63 15.96
C VAL A 283 21.13 -37.34 16.27
N VAL A 284 20.88 -36.40 17.17
CA VAL A 284 19.53 -35.92 17.50
C VAL A 284 19.35 -34.53 16.86
N PRO A 285 18.57 -34.40 15.77
CA PRO A 285 18.28 -33.10 15.19
C PRO A 285 17.26 -32.34 16.04
N THR A 286 17.39 -31.01 16.08
CA THR A 286 16.33 -30.14 16.61
C THR A 286 15.37 -29.85 15.48
N THR A 287 14.12 -30.29 15.59
CA THR A 287 13.07 -29.93 14.63
C THR A 287 12.62 -28.50 14.90
N TRP A 288 12.71 -27.66 13.88
CA TRP A 288 12.15 -26.31 13.89
C TRP A 288 10.84 -26.31 13.11
N ASN A 289 9.76 -25.88 13.76
CA ASN A 289 8.46 -25.64 13.17
C ASN A 289 8.05 -24.23 13.56
N GLU A 290 7.95 -23.31 12.61
CA GLU A 290 7.27 -22.04 12.79
C GLU A 290 5.90 -22.09 12.11
N LEU A 291 4.93 -21.43 12.72
CA LEU A 291 3.62 -21.26 12.13
C LEU A 291 3.69 -20.04 11.22
N PRO A 292 3.15 -20.12 9.99
CA PRO A 292 3.14 -18.97 9.12
C PRO A 292 2.31 -17.83 9.71
N GLU A 293 2.91 -16.65 9.78
CA GLU A 293 2.28 -15.41 10.26
C GLU A 293 2.27 -14.36 9.13
N ALA A 294 1.16 -13.64 9.02
CA ALA A 294 1.02 -12.49 8.12
C ALA A 294 0.18 -11.43 8.85
N ASP A 295 0.63 -10.18 8.81
CA ASP A 295 0.01 -9.04 9.47
C ASP A 295 -0.18 -7.89 8.46
N PHE A 296 -1.31 -7.18 8.56
CA PHE A 296 -1.61 -6.00 7.75
C PHE A 296 -0.97 -4.71 8.29
N GLY A 297 -0.23 -4.76 9.40
CA GLY A 297 0.55 -3.63 9.93
C GLY A 297 -0.30 -2.69 10.78
N ASP A 298 -0.25 -1.37 10.52
CA ASP A 298 -0.84 -0.32 11.37
C ASP A 298 -2.39 -0.27 11.37
N GLY A 299 -3.05 -1.29 10.81
CA GLY A 299 -4.51 -1.39 10.70
C GLY A 299 -5.08 -0.71 9.45
N VAL A 300 -6.34 -1.02 9.14
CA VAL A 300 -7.05 -0.48 7.97
C VAL A 300 -8.40 0.08 8.40
N TYR A 301 -8.72 1.29 7.92
CA TYR A 301 -10.04 1.89 8.14
C TYR A 301 -11.08 1.21 7.24
N LEU A 302 -12.12 0.64 7.85
CA LEU A 302 -13.27 0.11 7.12
C LEU A 302 -14.21 1.26 6.74
N PRO A 303 -14.53 1.45 5.44
CA PRO A 303 -15.44 2.51 5.03
C PRO A 303 -16.88 2.20 5.49
N ASP A 304 -17.52 3.16 6.15
CA ASP A 304 -18.91 3.07 6.64
C ASP A 304 -19.97 3.34 5.53
N ASN A 305 -19.54 3.35 4.27
CA ASN A 305 -20.45 3.54 3.15
C ASN A 305 -21.12 2.20 2.82
N VAL A 306 -22.38 2.07 3.21
CA VAL A 306 -23.24 0.91 2.96
C VAL A 306 -23.19 0.50 1.48
N GLY A 307 -22.48 -0.59 1.17
CA GLY A 307 -22.54 -1.25 -0.13
C GLY A 307 -21.20 -1.70 -0.72
N ASP A 308 -20.07 -1.16 -0.24
CA ASP A 308 -18.75 -1.53 -0.78
C ASP A 308 -18.08 -2.59 0.09
N CYS A 309 -17.77 -3.76 -0.51
CA CYS A 309 -16.98 -4.78 0.16
C CYS A 309 -15.52 -4.32 0.27
N PHE A 310 -14.97 -4.33 1.48
CA PHE A 310 -13.52 -4.28 1.67
C PHE A 310 -12.93 -5.68 1.48
N THR A 311 -11.97 -5.82 0.58
CA THR A 311 -11.24 -7.08 0.33
C THR A 311 -9.75 -6.80 0.42
N SER A 312 -9.03 -7.69 1.11
CA SER A 312 -7.58 -7.67 1.19
C SER A 312 -7.03 -9.09 1.08
N ASP A 313 -5.82 -9.22 0.52
CA ASP A 313 -5.15 -10.50 0.31
C ASP A 313 -4.01 -10.69 1.34
N LEU A 314 -4.01 -11.83 2.03
CA LEU A 314 -2.89 -12.28 2.86
C LEU A 314 -2.00 -13.24 2.06
N PHE A 315 -0.71 -12.92 1.95
CA PHE A 315 0.25 -13.74 1.26
C PHE A 315 1.08 -14.56 2.25
N PHE A 316 1.05 -15.88 2.08
CA PHE A 316 1.90 -16.81 2.82
C PHE A 316 2.77 -17.57 1.83
N THR A 317 4.08 -17.59 2.09
CA THR A 317 5.09 -18.15 1.18
C THR A 317 5.91 -19.26 1.82
N GLN A 318 5.64 -19.53 3.10
CA GLN A 318 6.35 -20.52 3.91
C GLN A 318 5.81 -21.96 3.72
N PHE A 319 4.83 -22.14 2.84
CA PHE A 319 4.30 -23.45 2.46
C PHE A 319 5.18 -24.13 1.42
N ALA A 320 5.34 -25.45 1.51
CA ALA A 320 6.11 -26.20 0.53
C ALA A 320 5.44 -26.13 -0.87
N PRO A 321 6.22 -26.16 -1.97
CA PRO A 321 5.65 -26.08 -3.32
C PRO A 321 4.57 -27.14 -3.56
N GLY A 322 3.41 -26.69 -4.05
CA GLY A 322 2.25 -27.54 -4.32
C GLY A 322 1.36 -27.84 -3.11
N GLN A 323 1.65 -27.27 -1.93
CA GLN A 323 0.69 -27.25 -0.84
C GLN A 323 -0.47 -26.31 -1.17
N THR A 324 -1.70 -26.83 -1.03
CA THR A 324 -2.93 -26.06 -1.19
C THR A 324 -3.84 -26.32 0.00
N LEU A 325 -4.65 -25.32 0.34
CA LEU A 325 -5.69 -25.47 1.36
C LEU A 325 -6.88 -26.20 0.74
N THR A 326 -6.85 -27.53 0.74
CA THR A 326 -7.89 -28.38 0.14
C THR A 326 -9.11 -28.61 1.04
N ASN A 327 -8.99 -28.26 2.32
CA ASN A 327 -10.03 -28.44 3.32
C ASN A 327 -9.91 -27.34 4.37
N ILE A 328 -11.02 -26.67 4.70
CA ILE A 328 -11.00 -25.60 5.71
C ILE A 328 -10.56 -26.09 7.10
N ASN A 329 -10.73 -27.36 7.44
CA ASN A 329 -10.23 -27.91 8.70
C ASN A 329 -8.69 -27.87 8.82
N GLN A 330 -7.98 -27.54 7.73
CA GLN A 330 -6.54 -27.27 7.76
C GLN A 330 -6.21 -25.85 8.29
N LEU A 331 -7.20 -24.96 8.34
CA LEU A 331 -7.10 -23.66 8.98
C LEU A 331 -7.26 -23.83 10.50
N LEU A 332 -6.19 -23.58 11.25
CA LEU A 332 -6.19 -23.78 12.70
C LEU A 332 -6.90 -22.64 13.45
N THR A 333 -6.49 -21.40 13.16
CA THR A 333 -7.01 -20.21 13.81
C THR A 333 -6.77 -18.98 12.93
N ILE A 334 -7.71 -18.04 12.94
CA ILE A 334 -7.54 -16.67 12.40
C ILE A 334 -7.84 -15.69 13.52
N CYS A 335 -6.97 -14.71 13.75
CA CYS A 335 -7.20 -13.66 14.73
C CYS A 335 -7.33 -12.30 14.03
N LEU A 336 -8.21 -11.45 14.57
CA LEU A 336 -8.38 -10.06 14.14
C LEU A 336 -8.22 -9.16 15.35
N ASP A 337 -7.40 -8.13 15.20
CA ASP A 337 -7.39 -7.00 16.11
C ASP A 337 -8.33 -5.93 15.54
N ILE A 338 -9.51 -5.80 16.15
CA ILE A 338 -10.57 -4.96 15.61
C ILE A 338 -11.30 -4.19 16.72
N GLU A 339 -11.69 -2.97 16.37
CA GLU A 339 -12.72 -2.20 17.03
C GLU A 339 -13.80 -1.86 15.99
N HIS A 340 -15.06 -1.97 16.38
CA HIS A 340 -16.17 -1.62 15.49
C HIS A 340 -17.42 -1.35 16.32
N SER A 341 -18.10 -0.25 16.00
CA SER A 341 -19.46 -0.01 16.48
C SER A 341 -20.41 -0.99 15.82
N PHE A 342 -21.19 -1.74 16.62
CA PHE A 342 -22.17 -2.72 16.14
C PHE A 342 -21.59 -3.87 15.31
N ILE A 343 -21.43 -5.04 15.93
CA ILE A 343 -21.06 -6.28 15.20
C ILE A 343 -22.08 -6.69 14.14
N GLY A 344 -23.31 -6.16 14.22
CA GLY A 344 -24.38 -6.44 13.26
C GLY A 344 -24.08 -6.00 11.83
N ASP A 345 -23.20 -5.02 11.67
CA ASP A 345 -22.91 -4.43 10.35
C ASP A 345 -21.84 -5.21 9.60
N LEU A 346 -21.16 -6.13 10.29
CA LEU A 346 -20.03 -6.87 9.74
C LEU A 346 -20.47 -8.22 9.15
N VAL A 347 -19.96 -8.49 7.95
CA VAL A 347 -19.84 -9.84 7.40
C VAL A 347 -18.36 -10.09 7.20
N ILE A 348 -17.84 -11.13 7.86
CA ILE A 348 -16.42 -11.48 7.80
C ILE A 348 -16.29 -12.86 7.19
N SER A 349 -15.62 -12.95 6.05
CA SER A 349 -15.38 -14.20 5.35
C SER A 349 -13.95 -14.28 4.85
N VAL A 350 -13.41 -15.50 4.79
CA VAL A 350 -12.07 -15.78 4.29
C VAL A 350 -12.21 -16.76 3.13
N THR A 351 -11.53 -16.46 2.03
CA THR A 351 -11.52 -17.30 0.82
C THR A 351 -10.11 -17.80 0.57
N SER A 352 -9.95 -19.11 0.38
CA SER A 352 -8.67 -19.74 0.05
C SER A 352 -8.28 -19.45 -1.42
N PRO A 353 -7.00 -19.66 -1.80
CA PRO A 353 -6.59 -19.58 -3.21
C PRO A 353 -7.30 -20.59 -4.14
N SER A 354 -7.80 -21.71 -3.60
CA SER A 354 -8.58 -22.71 -4.35
C SER A 354 -10.08 -22.38 -4.43
N GLY A 355 -10.52 -21.30 -3.78
CA GLY A 355 -11.89 -20.77 -3.86
C GLY A 355 -12.85 -21.29 -2.78
N GLU A 356 -12.37 -22.10 -1.82
CA GLU A 356 -13.15 -22.44 -0.64
C GLU A 356 -13.36 -21.19 0.23
N ASN A 357 -14.59 -20.95 0.68
CA ASN A 357 -14.96 -19.79 1.49
C ASN A 357 -15.46 -20.27 2.86
N VAL A 358 -15.00 -19.64 3.94
CA VAL A 358 -15.62 -19.74 5.26
C VAL A 358 -15.98 -18.40 5.83
N ILE A 359 -17.20 -18.36 6.34
CA ILE A 359 -17.77 -17.19 6.98
C ILE A 359 -17.50 -17.28 8.48
N LEU A 360 -16.66 -16.38 8.97
CA LEU A 360 -16.31 -16.26 10.38
C LEU A 360 -17.45 -15.62 11.16
N HIS A 361 -18.04 -14.55 10.60
CA HIS A 361 -19.15 -13.82 11.20
C HIS A 361 -20.14 -13.36 10.13
N GLN A 362 -21.43 -13.33 10.50
CA GLN A 362 -22.53 -12.85 9.68
C GLN A 362 -23.32 -11.76 10.42
N GLN A 363 -24.11 -10.98 9.68
CA GLN A 363 -25.02 -10.00 10.28
C GLN A 363 -25.81 -10.60 11.45
N GLY A 364 -25.73 -9.92 12.60
CA GLY A 364 -26.33 -10.37 13.86
C GLY A 364 -25.57 -9.82 15.06
N GLY A 365 -26.10 -10.01 16.27
CA GLY A 365 -25.46 -9.55 17.50
C GLY A 365 -25.83 -8.13 17.97
N GLY A 366 -26.70 -7.44 17.22
CA GLY A 366 -27.40 -6.23 17.65
C GLY A 366 -26.45 -5.09 18.02
N SER A 367 -26.72 -4.43 19.14
CA SER A 367 -25.95 -3.28 19.66
C SER A 367 -24.65 -3.64 20.37
N THR A 368 -24.12 -4.85 20.18
CA THR A 368 -22.85 -5.27 20.79
C THR A 368 -21.68 -4.72 19.98
N PHE A 369 -20.68 -4.18 20.66
CA PHE A 369 -19.48 -3.62 20.02
C PHE A 369 -18.32 -4.62 19.97
N LEU A 370 -17.26 -4.30 19.21
CA LEU A 370 -15.94 -4.94 19.30
C LEU A 370 -14.93 -3.92 19.81
N GLY A 371 -13.98 -4.36 20.63
CA GLY A 371 -12.99 -3.48 21.22
C GLY A 371 -13.59 -2.42 22.14
N ASP A 372 -12.83 -1.37 22.40
CA ASP A 372 -13.35 -0.12 22.97
C ASP A 372 -13.62 0.86 21.82
N ALA A 373 -14.68 0.60 21.07
CA ALA A 373 -15.05 1.34 19.86
C ALA A 373 -15.39 2.80 20.14
N ASN A 374 -15.00 3.69 19.22
CA ASN A 374 -15.26 5.12 19.31
C ASN A 374 -16.46 5.53 18.43
N ASP A 375 -17.67 5.22 18.90
CA ASP A 375 -18.94 5.44 18.20
C ASP A 375 -19.37 6.92 18.11
N LEU A 376 -18.82 7.78 18.97
CA LEU A 376 -19.17 9.21 19.03
C LEU A 376 -18.34 10.09 18.07
N ASP A 377 -17.44 9.51 17.28
CA ASP A 377 -16.60 10.27 16.37
C ASP A 377 -17.30 10.56 15.03
N ASN A 378 -17.91 11.74 14.94
CA ASN A 378 -18.53 12.25 13.73
C ASN A 378 -17.61 13.17 12.91
N ASN A 379 -16.30 13.14 13.15
CA ASN A 379 -15.35 13.98 12.44
C ASN A 379 -15.04 13.43 11.05
N ILE A 380 -14.62 14.34 10.15
CA ILE A 380 -14.15 14.00 8.79
C ILE A 380 -12.89 13.12 8.79
N ASN A 381 -12.18 13.07 9.93
CA ASN A 381 -11.04 12.21 10.20
C ASN A 381 -11.35 11.42 11.48
N PRO A 382 -11.93 10.21 11.38
CA PRO A 382 -12.29 9.42 12.55
C PRO A 382 -11.02 9.01 13.32
N VAL A 383 -11.10 9.11 14.65
CA VAL A 383 -10.10 8.65 15.60
C VAL A 383 -10.48 7.23 16.00
N PRO A 384 -9.64 6.22 15.69
CA PRO A 384 -9.96 4.83 16.01
C PRO A 384 -10.07 4.61 17.51
N GLY A 385 -10.93 3.66 17.88
CA GLY A 385 -11.04 3.14 19.23
C GLY A 385 -9.83 2.28 19.64
N THR A 386 -9.99 1.50 20.72
CA THR A 386 -8.96 0.51 21.10
C THR A 386 -9.36 -0.87 20.58
N CYS A 387 -8.59 -1.39 19.63
CA CYS A 387 -8.77 -2.76 19.13
C CYS A 387 -8.53 -3.79 20.24
N TRP A 388 -9.34 -4.85 20.25
CA TRP A 388 -9.07 -6.06 21.01
C TRP A 388 -8.93 -7.25 20.06
N THR A 389 -8.27 -8.30 20.53
CA THR A 389 -8.03 -9.52 19.74
C THR A 389 -9.20 -10.49 19.84
N TYR A 390 -9.72 -10.87 18.69
CA TYR A 390 -10.75 -11.89 18.53
C TYR A 390 -10.26 -12.96 17.58
N CYS A 391 -10.27 -14.21 18.02
CA CYS A 391 -9.83 -15.33 17.21
C CYS A 391 -11.00 -16.24 16.83
N PHE A 392 -10.89 -16.90 15.69
CA PHE A 392 -11.80 -17.92 15.20
C PHE A 392 -11.05 -19.23 15.04
N SER A 393 -11.58 -20.33 15.59
CA SER A 393 -11.01 -21.67 15.42
C SER A 393 -12.11 -22.70 15.23
N PRO A 394 -11.93 -23.71 14.35
CA PRO A 394 -12.86 -24.85 14.24
C PRO A 394 -13.01 -25.66 15.53
N THR A 395 -12.09 -25.47 16.49
CA THR A 395 -12.09 -26.16 17.79
C THR A 395 -12.46 -25.26 18.97
N ALA A 396 -12.87 -24.01 18.69
CA ALA A 396 -13.32 -23.10 19.72
C ALA A 396 -14.56 -23.66 20.45
N SER A 397 -14.70 -23.34 21.73
CA SER A 397 -15.86 -23.77 22.54
C SER A 397 -16.79 -22.63 22.92
N ASN A 398 -16.44 -21.39 22.58
CA ASN A 398 -17.24 -20.23 22.94
C ASN A 398 -18.41 -20.01 21.98
N GLY A 399 -18.75 -20.89 21.04
CA GLY A 399 -19.82 -20.61 20.06
C GLY A 399 -19.51 -19.38 19.20
N THR A 400 -20.53 -18.83 18.52
CA THR A 400 -20.35 -17.70 17.59
C THR A 400 -20.34 -16.34 18.30
N TRP A 401 -19.88 -15.28 17.62
CA TRP A 401 -20.04 -13.90 18.12
C TRP A 401 -21.50 -13.54 18.41
N VAL A 402 -22.44 -14.01 17.57
CA VAL A 402 -23.87 -13.74 17.77
C VAL A 402 -24.38 -14.41 19.04
N ASP A 403 -23.96 -15.65 19.34
CA ASP A 403 -24.33 -16.35 20.58
C ASP A 403 -23.83 -15.60 21.83
N ASN A 404 -22.69 -14.93 21.72
CA ASN A 404 -22.03 -14.23 22.83
C ASN A 404 -22.37 -12.74 22.89
N SER A 405 -23.11 -12.24 21.90
CA SER A 405 -23.61 -10.88 21.89
C SER A 405 -24.50 -10.59 23.10
N GLN A 406 -24.75 -9.32 23.38
CA GLN A 406 -25.57 -8.89 24.52
C GLN A 406 -26.97 -9.53 24.55
N LEU A 407 -27.53 -9.85 23.38
CA LEU A 407 -28.84 -10.51 23.22
C LEU A 407 -28.72 -11.94 22.68
N GLY A 408 -27.51 -12.51 22.71
CA GLY A 408 -27.21 -13.85 22.25
C GLY A 408 -27.69 -14.96 23.19
N ALA A 409 -27.54 -16.21 22.77
CA ALA A 409 -27.93 -17.38 23.54
C ALA A 409 -27.07 -17.60 24.80
N THR A 410 -25.81 -17.18 24.76
CA THR A 410 -24.82 -17.27 25.84
C THR A 410 -24.02 -15.96 25.98
N PRO A 411 -24.64 -14.86 26.43
CA PRO A 411 -24.02 -13.54 26.42
C PRO A 411 -22.67 -13.51 27.17
N ASN A 412 -21.64 -13.01 26.51
CA ASN A 412 -20.29 -12.85 27.04
C ASN A 412 -19.72 -11.49 26.60
N VAL A 413 -20.23 -10.44 27.24
CA VAL A 413 -19.86 -9.04 26.97
C VAL A 413 -19.19 -8.41 28.18
N VAL A 414 -18.27 -7.48 27.91
CA VAL A 414 -17.58 -6.66 28.90
C VAL A 414 -17.96 -5.20 28.70
N ASN A 415 -17.90 -4.41 29.78
CA ASN A 415 -18.20 -2.97 29.69
C ASN A 415 -17.03 -2.26 29.01
N ALA A 416 -17.32 -1.60 27.88
CA ALA A 416 -16.43 -0.66 27.21
C ALA A 416 -16.88 0.79 27.50
N SER A 417 -16.13 1.77 27.00
CA SER A 417 -16.37 3.19 27.31
C SER A 417 -17.69 3.71 26.73
N GLN A 418 -18.13 3.18 25.59
CA GLN A 418 -19.30 3.67 24.85
C GLN A 418 -20.41 2.61 24.65
N GLY A 419 -20.24 1.40 25.18
CA GLY A 419 -21.21 0.32 25.02
C GLY A 419 -20.79 -0.99 25.67
N ALA A 420 -21.60 -2.02 25.49
CA ALA A 420 -21.21 -3.39 25.84
C ALA A 420 -20.47 -4.01 24.65
N SER A 421 -19.22 -4.37 24.86
CA SER A 421 -18.38 -4.99 23.84
C SER A 421 -18.30 -6.49 24.05
N LEU A 422 -18.21 -7.25 22.97
CA LEU A 422 -17.91 -8.67 23.03
C LEU A 422 -16.57 -8.88 23.75
N ALA A 423 -16.53 -9.80 24.71
CA ALA A 423 -15.27 -10.14 25.40
C ALA A 423 -14.21 -10.63 24.40
N PRO A 424 -12.93 -10.29 24.55
CA PRO A 424 -11.89 -10.87 23.70
C PRO A 424 -11.76 -12.38 23.97
N GLY A 425 -11.47 -13.16 22.92
CA GLY A 425 -11.37 -14.61 23.05
C GLY A 425 -11.40 -15.35 21.71
N THR A 426 -11.48 -16.68 21.79
CA THR A 426 -11.56 -17.56 20.62
C THR A 426 -12.98 -18.09 20.44
N TYR A 427 -13.54 -17.92 19.25
CA TYR A 427 -14.93 -18.19 18.88
C TYR A 427 -15.04 -19.17 17.72
N GLU A 428 -16.21 -19.78 17.56
CA GLU A 428 -16.55 -20.63 16.42
C GLU A 428 -16.94 -19.75 15.22
N SER A 429 -16.61 -20.20 14.01
CA SER A 429 -17.12 -19.61 12.77
C SER A 429 -18.59 -19.97 12.53
N VAL A 430 -19.30 -19.18 11.71
CA VAL A 430 -20.68 -19.49 11.30
C VAL A 430 -20.75 -20.74 10.42
N GLN A 431 -19.68 -21.00 9.65
CA GLN A 431 -19.54 -22.19 8.82
C GLN A 431 -18.30 -22.97 9.26
N SER A 432 -18.48 -24.25 9.59
CA SER A 432 -17.44 -25.19 10.01
C SER A 432 -17.04 -26.15 8.91
#